data_AF-A0A838QDJ0-F1
#
_entry.id   AF-A0A838QDJ0-F1
#
_cell.length_a   1.000
_cell.length_b   1.000
_cell.length_c   1.000
_cell.angle_alpha   90.00
_cell.angle_beta   90.00
_cell.angle_gamma   90.00
#
_symmetry.space_group_name_H-M   'P 1'
#
loop_
_entity.id
_entity.type
_entity.pdbx_description
1 polymer ?
#
loop_
_entity_poly.entity_id
_entity_poly.type
_entity_poly.pdbx_seq_one_letter_code
_entity_poly.pdbx_strand_id
1 'polypeptide(L)'
;GWQILTRPEYTETIERAQLAARPQRLSAAALETLAIIAYRQPLGRAEIEQIRGVGCGQMLKSLHERELIEVTGRGEGMGRPLLYGTTPGFLEQFALRHLGELPRADELAVALRDPNAAPMRIESPPEGADSPPPGIDVDAPYLETAR
;
A
#
# COMPACT_ATOMS: atom_id res chain seq x y z
N GLY A 1 28.19 -31.82 8.61
CA GLY A 1 28.53 -30.60 9.37
C GLY A 1 27.74 -30.60 10.66
N TRP A 2 28.18 -29.85 11.67
CA TRP A 2 27.48 -29.72 12.95
C TRP A 2 26.62 -28.46 12.93
N GLN A 3 25.40 -28.53 13.48
CA GLN A 3 24.49 -27.38 13.63
C GLN A 3 24.20 -27.16 15.11
N ILE A 4 24.10 -25.89 15.51
CA ILE A 4 23.66 -25.50 16.85
C ILE A 4 22.17 -25.15 16.76
N LEU A 5 21.37 -25.79 17.61
CA LEU A 5 19.93 -25.60 17.70
C LEU A 5 19.54 -25.35 19.15
N THR A 6 18.44 -24.65 19.36
CA THR A 6 17.86 -24.48 20.68
C THR A 6 17.14 -25.76 21.14
N ARG A 7 17.07 -25.99 22.45
CA ARG A 7 16.34 -27.13 23.00
C ARG A 7 14.82 -26.93 22.83
N PRO A 8 14.03 -27.98 22.53
CA PRO A 8 12.58 -27.86 22.27
C PRO A 8 11.78 -27.21 23.40
N GLU A 9 12.24 -27.36 24.64
CA GLU A 9 11.62 -26.74 25.83
C GLU A 9 11.61 -25.20 25.82
N TYR A 10 12.45 -24.56 25.00
CA TYR A 10 12.47 -23.10 24.86
C TYR A 10 11.59 -22.57 23.73
N THR A 11 10.91 -23.45 22.98
CA THR A 11 10.15 -23.06 21.78
C THR A 11 9.14 -21.96 22.09
N GLU A 12 8.33 -22.10 23.13
CA GLU A 12 7.29 -21.12 23.47
C GLU A 12 7.88 -19.75 23.90
N THR A 13 9.01 -19.75 24.61
CA THR A 13 9.68 -18.50 25.02
C THR A 13 10.30 -17.81 23.81
N ILE A 14 10.91 -18.58 22.90
CA ILE A 14 11.47 -18.08 21.65
C ILE A 14 10.35 -17.51 20.76
N GLU A 15 9.23 -18.22 20.62
CA GLU A 15 8.08 -17.76 19.84
C GLU A 15 7.49 -16.46 20.42
N ARG A 16 7.32 -16.36 21.75
CA ARG A 16 6.86 -15.13 22.40
C ARG A 16 7.83 -13.97 22.21
N ALA A 17 9.13 -14.21 22.38
CA ALA A 17 10.16 -13.20 22.15
C ALA A 17 10.18 -12.74 20.68
N GLN A 18 10.06 -13.67 19.73
CA GLN A 18 9.97 -13.36 18.31
C GLN A 18 8.71 -12.59 17.97
N LEU A 19 7.56 -12.95 18.55
CA LEU A 19 6.30 -12.23 18.33
C LEU A 19 6.38 -10.79 18.85
N ALA A 20 6.98 -10.58 20.02
CA ALA A 20 7.23 -9.25 20.58
C ALA A 20 8.27 -8.44 19.78
N ALA A 21 9.22 -9.12 19.15
CA ALA A 21 10.27 -8.50 18.33
C ALA A 21 9.88 -8.37 16.84
N ARG A 22 8.71 -8.86 16.42
CA ARG A 22 8.33 -8.81 15.01
C ARG A 22 8.17 -7.35 14.57
N PRO A 23 8.96 -6.87 13.60
CA PRO A 23 8.78 -5.53 13.08
C PRO A 23 7.35 -5.41 12.55
N GLN A 24 6.65 -4.38 13.01
CA GLN A 24 5.24 -4.16 12.69
C GLN A 24 5.09 -4.12 11.17
N ARG A 25 4.20 -4.93 10.60
CA ARG A 25 4.03 -5.03 9.14
C ARG A 25 3.78 -3.65 8.53
N LEU A 26 4.34 -3.41 7.35
CA LEU A 26 4.01 -2.22 6.57
C LEU A 26 2.52 -2.25 6.22
N SER A 27 1.85 -1.10 6.34
CA SER A 27 0.47 -0.96 5.86
C SER A 27 0.42 -1.04 4.34
N ALA A 28 -0.76 -1.31 3.77
CA ALA A 28 -0.94 -1.34 2.31
C ALA A 28 -0.48 -0.03 1.64
N ALA A 29 -0.84 1.12 2.23
CA ALA A 29 -0.42 2.43 1.73
C ALA A 29 1.11 2.65 1.80
N ALA A 30 1.77 2.14 2.85
CA ALA A 30 3.23 2.20 2.96
C ALA A 30 3.92 1.30 1.93
N LEU A 31 3.40 0.08 1.71
CA LEU A 31 3.89 -0.83 0.67
C LEU A 31 3.73 -0.26 -0.73
N GLU A 32 2.58 0.34 -1.03
CA GLU A 32 2.33 1.01 -2.31
C GLU A 32 3.32 2.16 -2.54
N THR A 33 3.51 3.01 -1.53
CA THR A 33 4.48 4.11 -1.59
C THR A 33 5.91 3.58 -1.80
N LEU A 34 6.29 2.53 -1.09
CA LEU A 34 7.60 1.90 -1.22
C LEU A 34 7.80 1.29 -2.61
N ALA A 35 6.78 0.62 -3.16
CA ALA A 35 6.83 0.05 -4.50
C ALA A 35 7.05 1.14 -5.57
N ILE A 36 6.32 2.26 -5.48
CA ILE A 36 6.52 3.38 -6.41
C ILE A 36 7.97 3.88 -6.39
N ILE A 37 8.55 4.04 -5.19
CA ILE A 37 9.94 4.46 -5.04
C ILE A 37 10.89 3.40 -5.64
N ALA A 38 10.73 2.13 -5.28
CA ALA A 38 11.61 1.05 -5.75
C ALA A 38 11.65 0.93 -7.28
N TYR A 39 10.53 1.13 -7.97
CA TYR A 39 10.45 1.00 -9.43
C TYR A 39 10.81 2.28 -10.21
N ARG A 40 10.74 3.45 -9.58
CA ARG A 40 10.86 4.73 -10.31
C ARG A 40 11.89 5.71 -9.73
N GLN A 41 12.61 5.34 -8.69
CA GLN A 41 13.65 6.17 -8.09
C GLN A 41 14.65 6.73 -9.13
N PRO A 42 15.17 7.94 -8.93
CA PRO A 42 14.88 8.87 -7.83
C PRO A 42 13.59 9.68 -8.05
N LEU A 43 12.72 9.81 -7.03
CA LEU A 43 11.47 10.59 -7.11
C LEU A 43 11.28 11.54 -5.94
N GLY A 44 10.68 12.71 -6.20
CA GLY A 44 10.24 13.66 -5.18
C GLY A 44 8.87 13.32 -4.58
N ARG A 45 8.60 13.87 -3.39
CA ARG A 45 7.30 13.67 -2.70
C ARG A 45 6.10 14.00 -3.58
N ALA A 46 6.13 15.13 -4.28
CA ALA A 46 5.00 15.57 -5.10
C ALA A 46 4.72 14.60 -6.26
N GLU A 47 5.76 14.05 -6.89
CA GLU A 47 5.62 13.06 -7.96
C GLU A 47 5.02 11.75 -7.43
N ILE A 48 5.44 11.33 -6.24
CA ILE A 48 4.87 10.15 -5.55
C ILE A 48 3.38 10.38 -5.24
N GLU A 49 3.02 11.55 -4.71
CA GLU A 49 1.62 11.90 -4.42
C GLU A 49 0.78 11.99 -5.70
N GLN A 50 1.34 12.48 -6.80
CA GLN A 50 0.67 12.49 -8.11
C GLN A 50 0.39 11.07 -8.62
N ILE A 51 1.35 10.14 -8.49
CA ILE A 51 1.17 8.75 -8.91
C ILE A 51 0.13 8.04 -8.02
N ARG A 52 0.14 8.28 -6.70
CA ARG A 52 -0.81 7.68 -5.75
C ARG A 52 -2.19 8.32 -5.76
N GLY A 53 -2.29 9.56 -6.24
CA GLY A 53 -3.49 10.39 -6.14
C GLY A 53 -3.82 10.88 -4.72
N VAL A 54 -2.99 10.58 -3.71
CA VAL A 54 -3.21 10.95 -2.30
C VAL A 54 -1.89 11.27 -1.59
N GLY A 55 -1.98 12.02 -0.48
CA GLY A 55 -0.82 12.39 0.32
C GLY A 55 -0.05 11.19 0.88
N CYS A 56 1.29 11.29 0.91
CA CYS A 56 2.17 10.18 1.33
C CYS A 56 3.18 10.56 2.43
N GLY A 57 3.06 11.74 3.04
CA GLY A 57 4.03 12.25 4.01
C GLY A 57 4.31 11.34 5.21
N GLN A 58 3.28 10.74 5.80
CA GLN A 58 3.46 9.80 6.93
C GLN A 58 4.13 8.49 6.49
N MET A 59 3.84 8.03 5.27
CA MET A 59 4.44 6.82 4.71
C MET A 59 5.92 7.05 4.43
N LEU A 60 6.29 8.19 3.83
CA LEU A 60 7.69 8.56 3.63
C LEU A 60 8.45 8.62 4.95
N LYS A 61 7.88 9.27 5.98
CA LYS A 61 8.48 9.30 7.32
C LYS A 61 8.69 7.90 7.88
N SER A 62 7.65 7.06 7.88
CA SER A 62 7.73 5.71 8.44
C SER A 62 8.69 4.80 7.68
N LEU A 63 8.73 4.88 6.35
CA LEU A 63 9.67 4.10 5.53
C LEU A 63 11.12 4.56 5.75
N HIS A 64 11.35 5.85 5.96
CA HIS A 64 12.67 6.38 6.26
C HIS A 64 13.15 5.99 7.67
N GLU A 65 12.29 6.05 8.68
CA GLU A 65 12.59 5.60 10.06
C GLU A 65 12.91 4.10 10.14
N ARG A 66 12.39 3.31 9.20
CA ARG A 66 12.69 1.87 9.05
C ARG A 66 13.88 1.60 8.13
N GLU A 67 14.58 2.64 7.70
CA GLU A 67 15.75 2.56 6.84
C GLU A 67 15.49 1.82 5.52
N LEU A 68 14.26 1.84 5.01
CA LEU A 68 13.90 1.25 3.71
C LEU A 68 14.07 2.22 2.55
N ILE A 69 14.02 3.51 2.84
CA ILE A 69 14.25 4.58 1.88
C ILE A 69 15.15 5.66 2.47
N GLU A 70 15.86 6.37 1.61
CA GLU A 70 16.71 7.50 1.97
C GLU A 70 16.56 8.65 0.98
N VAL A 71 17.12 9.81 1.35
CA VAL A 71 17.21 10.97 0.46
C VAL A 71 18.46 10.82 -0.41
N THR A 72 18.26 10.59 -1.70
CA THR A 72 19.36 10.41 -2.66
C THR A 72 19.90 11.73 -3.20
N GLY A 73 19.14 12.82 -3.06
CA GLY A 73 19.56 14.15 -3.49
C GLY A 73 18.45 15.18 -3.46
N ARG A 74 18.65 16.27 -4.21
CA ARG A 74 17.66 17.34 -4.41
C ARG A 74 17.43 17.54 -5.90
N GLY A 75 16.18 17.60 -6.31
CA GLY A 75 15.80 17.89 -7.69
C GLY A 75 16.04 19.35 -8.07
N GLU A 76 15.98 19.62 -9.38
CA GLU A 76 16.18 20.96 -9.96
C GLU A 76 14.89 21.79 -10.06
N GLY A 77 13.73 21.15 -9.80
CA GLY A 77 12.44 21.82 -9.82
C GLY A 77 12.25 22.90 -8.75
N MET A 78 11.13 23.61 -8.82
CA MET A 78 10.79 24.68 -7.89
C MET A 78 10.81 24.18 -6.44
N GLY A 79 11.51 24.90 -5.56
CA GLY A 79 11.67 24.50 -4.16
C GLY A 79 12.70 23.41 -3.90
N ARG A 80 13.43 22.95 -4.93
CA ARG A 80 14.50 21.92 -4.85
C ARG A 80 14.09 20.71 -4.00
N PRO A 81 13.07 19.96 -4.45
CA PRO A 81 12.47 18.89 -3.65
C PRO A 81 13.49 17.81 -3.31
N LEU A 82 13.34 17.22 -2.12
CA LEU A 82 14.10 16.02 -1.75
C LEU A 82 13.70 14.87 -2.67
N LEU A 83 14.69 14.15 -3.19
CA LEU A 83 14.49 12.94 -3.97
C LEU A 83 14.73 11.71 -3.09
N TYR A 84 13.85 10.73 -3.22
CA TYR A 84 13.88 9.49 -2.45
C TYR A 84 14.31 8.30 -3.31
N GLY A 85 15.00 7.37 -2.68
CA GLY A 85 15.38 6.07 -3.24
C GLY A 85 15.42 4.99 -2.16
N THR A 86 15.53 3.74 -2.58
CA THR A 86 15.68 2.57 -1.71
C THR A 86 17.11 2.44 -1.19
N THR A 87 17.25 1.82 -0.03
CA THR A 87 18.53 1.60 0.67
C THR A 87 19.02 0.15 0.49
N PRO A 88 20.24 -0.18 0.95
CA PRO A 88 20.65 -1.57 1.12
C PRO A 88 19.73 -2.37 2.06
N GLY A 89 19.19 -1.74 3.11
CA GLY A 89 18.24 -2.38 4.03
C GLY A 89 16.95 -2.83 3.33
N PHE A 90 16.50 -2.11 2.31
CA PHE A 90 15.42 -2.59 1.44
C PHE A 90 15.81 -3.90 0.72
N LEU A 91 16.99 -3.97 0.12
CA LEU A 91 17.45 -5.18 -0.58
C LEU A 91 17.51 -6.38 0.38
N GLU A 92 18.04 -6.18 1.58
CA GLU A 92 18.10 -7.21 2.63
C GLU A 92 16.70 -7.67 3.04
N GLN A 93 15.78 -6.74 3.30
CA GLN A 93 14.43 -7.06 3.76
C GLN A 93 13.63 -7.85 2.69
N PHE A 94 13.88 -7.58 1.41
CA PHE A 94 13.22 -8.25 0.29
C PHE A 94 14.05 -9.39 -0.31
N ALA A 95 15.19 -9.73 0.31
CA ALA A 95 16.11 -10.79 -0.12
C ALA A 95 16.57 -10.64 -1.58
N LEU A 96 16.85 -9.41 -2.00
CA LEU A 96 17.33 -9.06 -3.33
C LEU A 96 18.84 -8.80 -3.30
N ARG A 97 19.55 -9.17 -4.36
CA ARG A 97 20.97 -8.83 -4.53
C ARG A 97 21.15 -7.42 -5.11
N HIS A 98 20.22 -7.00 -5.96
CA HIS A 98 20.19 -5.68 -6.58
C HIS A 98 18.78 -5.37 -7.09
N LEU A 99 18.48 -4.09 -7.35
CA LEU A 99 17.16 -3.66 -7.81
C LEU A 99 16.70 -4.27 -9.14
N GLY A 100 17.62 -4.73 -9.99
CA GLY A 100 17.27 -5.42 -11.23
C GLY A 100 16.62 -6.80 -11.05
N GLU A 101 16.54 -7.33 -9.83
CA GLU A 101 15.79 -8.56 -9.52
C GLU A 101 14.32 -8.31 -9.21
N LEU A 102 13.91 -7.03 -9.10
CA LEU A 102 12.51 -6.70 -8.99
C LEU A 102 11.76 -7.17 -10.25
N PRO A 103 10.61 -7.84 -10.11
CA PRO A 103 9.78 -8.22 -11.24
C PRO A 103 9.51 -7.03 -12.13
N ARG A 104 9.55 -7.19 -13.46
CA ARG A 104 9.28 -6.03 -14.31
C ARG A 104 7.84 -5.55 -14.10
N ALA A 105 7.60 -4.25 -14.24
CA ALA A 105 6.30 -3.66 -13.94
C ALA A 105 5.15 -4.25 -14.81
N ASP A 106 5.47 -4.68 -16.03
CA ASP A 106 4.58 -5.40 -16.95
C ASP A 106 4.32 -6.85 -16.51
N GLU A 107 5.32 -7.52 -15.96
CA GLU A 107 5.20 -8.88 -15.40
C GLU A 107 4.38 -8.90 -14.09
N LEU A 108 4.40 -7.81 -13.32
CA LEU A 108 3.62 -7.66 -12.09
C LEU A 108 2.10 -7.75 -12.35
N ALA A 109 1.62 -7.21 -13.46
CA ALA A 109 0.20 -7.30 -13.83
C ALA A 109 -0.26 -8.76 -14.07
N VAL A 110 0.68 -9.62 -14.48
CA VAL A 110 0.45 -11.06 -14.67
C VAL A 110 0.59 -11.81 -13.34
N ALA A 111 1.57 -11.47 -12.51
CA ALA A 111 1.78 -12.09 -11.20
C ALA A 111 0.68 -11.76 -10.18
N LEU A 112 0.08 -10.57 -10.27
CA LEU A 112 -1.08 -10.14 -9.44
C LEU A 112 -2.41 -10.73 -9.94
N ARG A 113 -2.46 -11.29 -11.16
CA ARG A 113 -3.53 -12.23 -11.53
C ARG A 113 -3.25 -13.55 -10.84
N ASP A 114 -3.60 -13.61 -9.56
CA ASP A 114 -3.64 -14.87 -8.85
C ASP A 114 -4.73 -15.76 -9.51
N PRO A 115 -4.38 -16.89 -10.16
CA PRO A 115 -5.37 -17.81 -10.73
C PRO A 115 -6.24 -18.45 -9.64
N ASN A 116 -5.90 -18.26 -8.36
CA ASN A 116 -6.62 -18.76 -7.20
C ASN A 116 -7.10 -17.64 -6.25
N ALA A 117 -7.01 -16.36 -6.65
CA ALA A 117 -7.76 -15.32 -5.93
C ALA A 117 -9.24 -15.59 -6.15
N ALA A 118 -9.92 -16.05 -5.11
CA ALA A 118 -11.38 -16.06 -5.11
C ALA A 118 -11.85 -14.66 -5.54
N PRO A 119 -12.80 -14.56 -6.49
CA PRO A 119 -13.28 -13.27 -6.94
C PRO A 119 -13.72 -12.50 -5.70
N MET A 120 -13.12 -11.32 -5.49
CA MET A 120 -13.59 -10.37 -4.50
C MET A 120 -15.04 -10.10 -4.88
N ARG A 121 -15.99 -10.68 -4.14
CA ARG A 121 -17.41 -10.46 -4.35
C ARG A 121 -17.65 -9.01 -3.96
N ILE A 122 -17.58 -8.12 -4.94
CA ILE A 122 -18.28 -6.85 -4.83
C ILE A 122 -19.74 -7.27 -4.73
N GLU A 123 -20.28 -7.28 -3.51
CA GLU A 123 -21.71 -7.38 -3.35
C GLU A 123 -22.28 -6.20 -4.10
N SER A 124 -22.88 -6.49 -5.26
CA SER A 124 -23.71 -5.52 -5.95
C SER A 124 -24.69 -4.95 -4.93
N PRO A 125 -24.91 -3.62 -4.90
CA PRO A 125 -26.02 -3.06 -4.15
C PRO A 125 -27.29 -3.86 -4.48
N PRO A 126 -28.15 -4.16 -3.49
CA PRO A 126 -29.34 -4.97 -3.73
C PRO A 126 -30.14 -4.38 -4.89
N GLU A 127 -30.30 -5.19 -5.94
CA GLU A 127 -31.07 -4.89 -7.13
C GLU A 127 -32.54 -4.75 -6.69
N GLY A 128 -33.00 -3.51 -6.54
CA GLY A 128 -34.34 -3.19 -6.03
C GLY A 128 -34.50 -1.87 -5.28
N ALA A 129 -33.44 -1.11 -5.01
CA ALA A 129 -33.52 0.18 -4.30
C ALA A 129 -33.96 1.38 -5.17
N ASP A 130 -34.78 1.16 -6.20
CA ASP A 130 -35.38 2.24 -7.02
C ASP A 130 -36.92 2.20 -7.02
N SER A 131 -37.53 1.52 -6.05
CA SER A 131 -38.96 1.72 -5.78
C SER A 131 -39.12 2.90 -4.81
N PRO A 132 -39.77 4.00 -5.20
CA PRO A 132 -40.14 5.04 -4.24
C PRO A 132 -41.03 4.43 -3.15
N PRO A 133 -40.95 4.93 -1.90
CA PRO A 133 -41.75 4.42 -0.80
C PRO A 133 -43.25 4.51 -1.15
N PRO A 134 -44.05 3.47 -0.84
CA PRO A 134 -45.47 3.48 -1.12
C PRO A 134 -46.14 4.56 -0.27
N GLY A 135 -46.79 5.54 -0.92
CA GLY A 135 -47.55 6.60 -0.26
C GLY A 135 -47.44 8.00 -0.85
N ILE A 136 -46.69 8.22 -1.93
CA ILE A 136 -46.73 9.48 -2.67
C ILE A 136 -47.65 9.30 -3.88
N ASP A 137 -48.86 9.84 -3.79
CA ASP A 137 -49.77 10.02 -4.93
C ASP A 137 -49.12 11.02 -5.90
N VAL A 138 -48.58 10.50 -7.01
CA VAL A 138 -47.96 11.30 -8.09
C VAL A 138 -48.98 11.98 -9.00
N ASP A 139 -50.28 11.69 -8.83
CA ASP A 139 -51.38 12.22 -9.64
C ASP A 139 -52.19 13.32 -8.93
N ALA A 140 -51.75 13.83 -7.76
CA ALA A 140 -52.41 14.98 -7.16
C ALA A 140 -52.17 16.23 -8.04
N PRO A 141 -53.21 16.82 -8.67
CA PRO A 141 -53.03 18.01 -9.47
C PRO A 141 -52.56 19.14 -8.55
N TYR A 142 -51.49 19.82 -8.93
CA TYR A 142 -51.03 21.06 -8.33
C TYR A 142 -52.11 22.14 -8.49
N LEU A 143 -53.16 22.07 -7.66
CA LEU A 143 -54.12 23.15 -7.49
C LEU A 143 -53.45 24.23 -6.64
N GLU A 144 -52.91 25.19 -7.37
CA GLU A 144 -52.99 26.62 -7.09
C GLU A 144 -53.95 26.96 -5.94
N THR A 145 -53.40 27.41 -4.81
CA THR A 145 -54.10 28.33 -3.94
C THR A 145 -53.11 29.30 -3.33
N ALA A 146 -53.08 30.49 -3.92
CA ALA A 146 -52.55 31.69 -3.32
C ALA A 146 -53.34 32.03 -2.04
N ARG A 147 -52.62 32.44 -0.99
CA ARG A 147 -52.81 33.73 -0.30
C ARG A 147 -51.69 33.98 0.70
#